data_AF-A0A2Y9C9S2-F1
#
_entry.id   AF-A0A2Y9C9S2-F1
#
_cell.length_a   1.000
_cell.length_b   1.000
_cell.length_c   1.000
_cell.angle_alpha   90.00
_cell.angle_beta   90.00
_cell.angle_gamma   90.00
#
_symmetry.space_group_name_H-M   'P 1'
#
loop_
_entity.id
_entity.type
_entity.pdbx_description
1 polymer ?
#
loop_
_entity_poly.entity_id
_entity_poly.type
_entity_poly.pdbx_seq_one_letter_code
_entity_poly.pdbx_strand_id
1 'polypeptide(L)'
;MNELQKRFFEHLANIQESCVEICMIQHKCDDKTTKSMLYDVTYEAITQIMVMIDGYSTFSENKHDIVNTVTGEHLKENPSIELHDQTEEFLKYE
;
A
#
# COMPACT_ATOMS: atom_id res chain seq x y z
N MET A 1 -13.72 -6.46 -5.15
CA MET A 1 -13.01 -5.19 -5.44
C MET A 1 -13.52 -4.62 -6.76
N ASN A 2 -13.72 -3.31 -6.86
CA ASN A 2 -14.09 -2.62 -8.10
C ASN A 2 -12.85 -2.11 -8.85
N GLU A 3 -13.04 -1.53 -10.05
CA GLU A 3 -11.92 -1.05 -10.88
C GLU A 3 -11.12 0.09 -10.25
N LEU A 4 -11.77 0.99 -9.51
CA LEU A 4 -11.09 2.08 -8.80
C LEU A 4 -10.16 1.52 -7.71
N GLN A 5 -10.69 0.63 -6.88
CA GLN A 5 -9.98 -0.05 -5.82
C GLN A 5 -8.80 -0.86 -6.36
N LYS A 6 -9.02 -1.64 -7.42
CA LYS A 6 -7.96 -2.43 -8.04
C LYS A 6 -6.82 -1.56 -8.56
N ARG A 7 -7.15 -0.48 -9.28
CA ARG A 7 -6.16 0.48 -9.79
C ARG A 7 -5.40 1.18 -8.67
N PHE A 8 -6.05 1.43 -7.53
CA PHE A 8 -5.38 2.00 -6.36
C PHE A 8 -4.31 1.06 -5.81
N PHE A 9 -4.63 -0.22 -5.58
CA PHE A 9 -3.65 -1.19 -5.07
C PHE A 9 -2.56 -1.53 -6.09
N GLU A 10 -2.89 -1.63 -7.39
CA GLU A 10 -1.89 -1.73 -8.46
C GLU A 10 -0.93 -0.53 -8.43
N HIS A 11 -1.43 0.68 -8.14
CA HIS A 11 -0.57 1.84 -8.01
C HIS A 11 0.31 1.78 -6.76
N LEU A 12 -0.20 1.28 -5.62
CA LEU A 12 0.62 1.04 -4.42
C LEU A 12 1.75 0.03 -4.68
N ALA A 13 1.46 -1.07 -5.38
CA ALA A 13 2.47 -2.05 -5.77
C ALA A 13 3.55 -1.42 -6.67
N ASN A 14 3.16 -0.56 -7.61
CA ASN A 14 4.11 0.17 -8.44
C ASN A 14 4.97 1.17 -7.65
N ILE A 15 4.38 1.83 -6.63
CA ILE A 15 5.13 2.70 -5.70
C ILE A 15 6.17 1.87 -4.94
N GLN A 16 5.78 0.72 -4.39
CA GLN A 16 6.68 -0.18 -3.67
C GLN A 16 7.84 -0.62 -4.57
N GLU A 17 7.53 -1.14 -5.76
CA GLU A 17 8.52 -1.57 -6.77
C GLU A 17 9.50 -0.44 -7.08
N SER A 18 8.97 0.75 -7.40
CA SER A 18 9.79 1.89 -7.79
C SER A 18 10.73 2.30 -6.67
N CYS A 19 10.24 2.37 -5.42
CA CYS A 19 11.07 2.70 -4.27
C CYS A 19 12.21 1.71 -4.07
N VAL A 20 11.94 0.40 -4.15
CA VAL A 20 12.95 -0.64 -3.99
C VAL A 20 13.96 -0.62 -5.13
N GLU A 21 13.50 -0.64 -6.39
CA GLU A 21 14.42 -0.69 -7.54
C GLU A 21 15.27 0.58 -7.65
N ILE A 22 14.70 1.77 -7.40
CA ILE A 22 15.47 3.02 -7.39
C ILE A 22 16.57 2.97 -6.33
N CYS A 23 16.26 2.50 -5.11
CA CYS A 23 17.24 2.34 -4.04
C CYS A 23 18.39 1.40 -4.47
N MET A 24 18.05 0.23 -5.00
CA MET A 24 19.04 -0.75 -5.47
C MET A 24 19.95 -0.17 -6.55
N ILE A 25 19.38 0.51 -7.55
CA ILE A 25 20.13 1.14 -8.65
C ILE A 25 21.06 2.26 -8.14
N GLN A 26 20.53 3.17 -7.31
CA GLN A 26 21.29 4.31 -6.79
C GLN A 26 22.50 3.85 -5.96
N HIS A 27 22.35 2.76 -5.23
CA HIS A 27 23.41 2.18 -4.41
C HIS A 27 24.24 1.12 -5.14
N LYS A 28 23.97 0.85 -6.43
CA LYS A 28 24.62 -0.20 -7.24
C LYS A 28 24.61 -1.57 -6.52
N CYS A 29 23.54 -1.84 -5.80
CA CYS A 29 23.33 -3.09 -5.08
C CYS A 29 22.60 -4.08 -6.00
N ASP A 30 23.04 -5.32 -6.00
CA ASP A 30 22.37 -6.45 -6.67
C ASP A 30 22.10 -7.63 -5.71
N ASP A 31 22.36 -7.42 -4.41
CA ASP A 31 22.14 -8.42 -3.37
C ASP A 31 20.64 -8.68 -3.15
N LYS A 32 20.25 -9.95 -3.31
CA LYS A 32 18.87 -10.39 -3.16
C LYS A 32 18.35 -10.24 -1.75
N THR A 33 19.20 -10.43 -0.74
CA THR A 33 18.82 -10.33 0.67
C THR A 33 18.41 -8.90 1.00
N THR A 34 19.24 -7.93 0.60
CA THR A 34 18.96 -6.50 0.74
C THR A 34 17.68 -6.11 0.01
N LYS A 35 17.46 -6.64 -1.21
CA LYS A 35 16.23 -6.39 -1.97
C LYS A 35 14.98 -6.91 -1.26
N SER A 36 15.03 -8.13 -0.72
CA SER A 36 13.94 -8.71 0.08
C SER A 36 13.67 -7.86 1.33
N MET A 37 14.70 -7.49 2.10
CA MET A 37 14.53 -6.61 3.26
C MET A 37 13.90 -5.25 2.92
N LEU A 38 14.21 -4.69 1.74
CA LEU A 38 13.60 -3.47 1.24
C LEU A 38 12.13 -3.68 0.86
N TYR A 39 11.77 -4.82 0.30
CA TYR A 39 10.36 -5.17 0.07
C TYR A 39 9.61 -5.35 1.40
N ASP A 40 10.19 -6.04 2.39
CA ASP A 40 9.54 -6.25 3.69
C ASP A 40 9.27 -4.93 4.42
N VAL A 41 10.26 -4.04 4.48
CA VAL A 41 10.09 -2.76 5.18
C VAL A 41 9.10 -1.84 4.45
N THR A 42 9.06 -1.88 3.12
CA THR A 42 8.10 -1.07 2.36
C THR A 42 6.70 -1.66 2.41
N TYR A 43 6.56 -2.99 2.45
CA TYR A 43 5.30 -3.68 2.73
C TYR A 43 4.75 -3.24 4.08
N GLU A 44 5.55 -3.36 5.14
CA GLU A 44 5.14 -3.00 6.50
C GLU A 44 4.73 -1.53 6.59
N ALA A 45 5.52 -0.63 6.01
CA ALA A 45 5.22 0.81 6.02
C ALA A 45 3.89 1.12 5.31
N ILE A 46 3.65 0.56 4.11
CA ILE A 46 2.42 0.79 3.37
C ILE A 46 1.23 0.19 4.13
N THR A 47 1.35 -1.05 4.61
CA THR A 47 0.32 -1.75 5.37
C THR A 47 -0.05 -0.99 6.64
N GLN A 48 0.92 -0.48 7.41
CA GLN A 48 0.64 0.32 8.61
C GLN A 48 -0.10 1.64 8.30
N ILE A 49 0.20 2.28 7.17
CA ILE A 49 -0.58 3.45 6.72
C ILE A 49 -2.03 3.05 6.40
N MET A 50 -2.24 1.91 5.74
CA MET A 50 -3.58 1.40 5.46
C MET A 50 -4.35 1.07 6.76
N VAL A 51 -3.70 0.41 7.73
CA VAL A 51 -4.24 0.13 9.08
C VAL A 51 -4.65 1.43 9.79
N MET A 52 -3.85 2.48 9.66
CA MET A 52 -4.18 3.81 10.21
C MET A 52 -5.42 4.41 9.55
N ILE A 53 -5.53 4.34 8.22
CA ILE A 53 -6.71 4.82 7.49
C ILE A 53 -7.95 4.00 7.87
N ASP A 54 -7.79 2.69 8.05
CA ASP A 54 -8.87 1.81 8.47
C ASP A 54 -9.34 2.03 9.92
N GLY A 55 -8.59 2.82 10.70
CA GLY A 55 -8.94 3.16 12.08
C GLY A 55 -8.48 2.13 13.11
N TYR A 56 -7.52 1.26 12.75
CA TYR A 56 -6.98 0.22 13.63
C TYR A 56 -5.60 0.56 14.21
N SER A 57 -5.13 1.80 14.03
CA SER A 57 -3.86 2.27 14.59
C SER A 57 -4.02 2.96 15.95
N THR A 58 -2.93 3.09 16.69
CA THR A 58 -2.89 3.85 17.96
C THR A 58 -3.00 5.37 17.78
N PHE A 59 -2.86 5.88 16.55
CA PHE A 59 -2.98 7.32 16.26
C PHE A 59 -4.41 7.82 16.39
N SER A 60 -5.39 7.03 15.93
CA SER A 60 -6.80 7.40 15.91
C SER A 60 -7.69 6.16 15.80
N GLU A 61 -8.74 6.12 16.62
CA GLU A 61 -9.82 5.12 16.56
C GLU A 61 -10.87 5.44 15.48
N ASN A 62 -10.82 6.64 14.88
CA ASN A 62 -11.72 7.01 13.79
C ASN A 62 -11.34 6.27 12.50
N LYS A 63 -12.35 5.77 11.79
CA LYS A 63 -12.20 5.25 10.43
C LYS A 63 -12.11 6.41 9.44
N HIS A 64 -11.04 6.42 8.64
CA HIS A 64 -10.81 7.38 7.57
C HIS A 64 -11.07 6.74 6.20
N ASP A 65 -11.06 7.59 5.17
CA ASP A 65 -11.30 7.19 3.80
C ASP A 65 -10.52 8.07 2.81
N ILE A 66 -10.35 7.54 1.60
CA ILE A 66 -9.79 8.26 0.45
C ILE A 66 -10.95 8.57 -0.49
N VAL A 67 -11.25 9.86 -0.64
CA VAL A 67 -12.38 10.34 -1.46
C VAL A 67 -11.85 11.05 -2.69
N ASN A 68 -12.34 10.66 -3.86
CA ASN A 68 -12.15 11.45 -5.06
C ASN A 68 -12.99 12.73 -4.93
N THR A 69 -12.34 13.88 -4.75
CA THR A 69 -13.04 15.15 -4.52
C THR A 69 -13.77 15.70 -5.74
N VAL A 70 -13.55 15.13 -6.93
CA VAL A 70 -14.23 15.51 -8.17
C VAL A 70 -15.49 14.67 -8.39
N THR A 71 -15.40 13.35 -8.22
CA THR A 71 -16.55 12.44 -8.43
C THR A 71 -17.36 12.19 -7.16
N GLY A 72 -16.78 12.46 -5.99
CA GLY A 72 -17.35 12.10 -4.69
C GLY A 72 -17.24 10.61 -4.37
N GLU A 73 -16.56 9.82 -5.20
CA GLU A 73 -16.42 8.38 -4.96
C GLU A 73 -15.48 8.10 -3.78
N HIS A 74 -15.96 7.24 -2.89
CA HIS A 74 -15.25 6.74 -1.73
C HIS A 74 -14.51 5.45 -2.11
N LEU A 75 -13.19 5.42 -1.90
CA LEU A 75 -12.38 4.26 -2.27
C LEU A 75 -12.84 2.99 -1.54
N LYS A 76 -13.22 3.14 -0.26
CA LYS A 76 -13.57 2.02 0.61
C LYS A 76 -15.00 1.53 0.46
N GLU A 77 -15.78 2.07 -0.47
CA GLU A 77 -17.19 1.71 -0.66
C GLU A 77 -17.44 1.00 -2.01
N ASN A 78 -18.53 0.22 -2.06
CA ASN A 78 -19.07 -0.42 -3.28
C ASN A 78 -18.06 -1.25 -4.11
N PRO A 79 -17.54 -2.37 -3.61
CA PRO A 79 -17.86 -3.00 -2.33
C PRO A 79 -17.08 -2.40 -1.15
N SER A 80 -17.59 -2.60 0.06
CA SER A 80 -16.84 -2.26 1.27
C SER A 80 -15.54 -3.07 1.33
N ILE A 81 -14.42 -2.42 1.59
CA ILE A 81 -13.13 -3.06 1.83
C ILE A 81 -12.45 -2.44 3.05
N GLU A 82 -11.62 -3.24 3.73
CA GLU A 82 -10.59 -2.73 4.63
C GLU A 82 -9.27 -2.73 3.84
N LEU A 83 -8.59 -1.60 3.80
CA LEU A 83 -7.44 -1.40 2.92
C LEU A 83 -6.27 -2.32 3.30
N HIS A 84 -6.03 -2.52 4.60
CA HIS A 84 -4.93 -3.36 5.08
C HIS A 84 -5.10 -4.85 4.73
N ASP A 85 -6.33 -5.36 4.63
CA ASP A 85 -6.56 -6.75 4.22
C ASP A 85 -6.17 -6.99 2.75
N GLN A 86 -6.15 -5.94 1.93
CA GLN A 86 -5.85 -6.07 0.51
C GLN A 86 -4.36 -5.95 0.21
N THR A 87 -3.53 -5.44 1.13
CA THR A 87 -2.10 -5.23 0.84
C THR A 87 -1.37 -6.55 0.61
N GLU A 88 -1.78 -7.64 1.26
CA GLU A 88 -1.19 -8.98 1.10
C GLU A 88 -1.30 -9.50 -0.35
N GLU A 89 -2.38 -9.17 -1.06
CA GLU A 89 -2.60 -9.63 -2.44
C GLU A 89 -1.75 -8.87 -3.47
N PHE A 90 -1.39 -7.61 -3.20
CA PHE A 90 -0.78 -6.72 -4.21
C PHE A 90 0.69 -6.39 -3.95
N LEU A 91 1.10 -6.33 -2.69
CA LEU A 91 2.45 -5.93 -2.31
C LEU A 91 3.37 -7.14 -2.20
N LYS A 92 4.66 -6.92 -2.44
CA LYS A 92 5.70 -7.95 -2.30
C LYS A 92 6.25 -7.94 -0.87
N TYR A 93 6.46 -9.12 -0.32
CA TYR A 93 7.14 -9.37 0.95
C TYR A 93 7.71 -10.81 0.90
N GLU A 94 8.75 -11.11 1.68
CA GLU A 94 9.27 -12.48 1.88
C GLU A 94 9.05 -12.99 3.31
#